data_AF-A0ABD7ZPE3-F1
#
_entry.id   AF-A0ABD7ZPE3-F1
#
_cell.length_a   1.000
_cell.length_b   1.000
_cell.length_c   1.000
_cell.angle_alpha   90.00
_cell.angle_beta   90.00
_cell.angle_gamma   90.00
#
_symmetry.space_group_name_H-M   'P 1'
#
loop_
_entity.id
_entity.type
_entity.pdbx_description
1 polymer ?
#
loop_
_entity_poly.entity_id
_entity_poly.type
_entity_poly.pdbx_seq_one_letter_code
_entity_poly.pdbx_strand_id
1 'polypeptide(L)'
;MLNLKNANDKVLTWNDTTNILKKLSREKEIQKVIFVWHAELTDTYGNKSSDPVMKIRITRDDLEKITFDHFDHNNIPKVVTEYWESPSYNKI
;
A
#
# COMPACT_ATOMS: atom_id res chain seq x y z
N MET A 1 -12.76 5.93 -6.24
CA MET A 1 -11.45 5.62 -6.86
C MET A 1 -10.49 6.72 -6.46
N LEU A 2 -9.33 6.38 -5.88
CA LEU A 2 -8.26 7.37 -5.63
C LEU A 2 -7.53 7.63 -6.95
N ASN A 3 -7.34 8.91 -7.30
CA ASN A 3 -6.62 9.32 -8.50
C ASN A 3 -5.19 9.70 -8.08
N LEU A 4 -4.23 8.78 -8.26
CA LEU A 4 -2.85 8.94 -7.76
C LEU A 4 -1.99 9.67 -8.82
N LYS A 5 -1.73 10.96 -8.63
CA LYS A 5 -0.93 11.82 -9.52
C LYS A 5 0.40 12.31 -8.95
N ASN A 6 0.67 12.26 -7.64
CA ASN A 6 1.88 12.88 -7.04
C ASN A 6 2.42 12.08 -5.84
N ALA A 7 3.62 12.41 -5.35
CA ALA A 7 4.22 11.82 -4.13
C ALA A 7 3.29 11.81 -2.89
N ASN A 8 2.35 12.75 -2.81
CA ASN A 8 1.31 12.78 -1.77
C ASN A 8 0.39 11.55 -1.81
N ASP A 9 0.15 10.98 -2.98
CA ASP A 9 -0.73 9.83 -3.17
C ASP A 9 -0.13 8.51 -2.70
N LYS A 10 1.20 8.45 -2.66
CA LYS A 10 1.97 7.36 -2.06
C LYS A 10 1.88 7.35 -0.55
N VAL A 11 2.08 8.53 0.05
CA VAL A 11 1.89 8.75 1.48
C VAL A 11 0.45 8.39 1.88
N LEU A 12 -0.54 8.82 1.10
CA LEU A 12 -1.95 8.44 1.32
C LEU A 12 -2.18 6.93 1.21
N THR A 13 -1.61 6.26 0.21
CA THR A 13 -1.72 4.81 0.02
C THR A 13 -1.16 4.04 1.22
N TRP A 14 -0.01 4.45 1.75
CA TRP A 14 0.58 3.85 2.95
C TRP A 14 -0.22 4.14 4.21
N ASN A 15 -0.74 5.36 4.35
CA ASN A 15 -1.61 5.72 5.47
C ASN A 15 -2.90 4.88 5.48
N ASP A 16 -3.56 4.74 4.33
CA ASP A 16 -4.76 3.91 4.19
C ASP A 16 -4.47 2.44 4.46
N THR A 17 -3.35 1.91 3.93
CA THR A 17 -2.88 0.56 4.25
C THR A 17 -2.71 0.40 5.76
N THR A 18 -2.03 1.33 6.42
CA THR A 18 -1.80 1.32 7.87
C THR A 18 -3.11 1.31 8.66
N ASN A 19 -4.08 2.13 8.25
CA ASN A 19 -5.39 2.20 8.90
C ASN A 19 -6.18 0.89 8.76
N ILE A 20 -6.10 0.22 7.61
CA ILE A 20 -6.73 -1.09 7.42
C ILE A 20 -6.01 -2.14 8.27
N LEU A 21 -4.69 -2.18 8.26
CA LEU A 21 -3.91 -3.11 9.07
C LEU A 21 -4.16 -2.95 10.57
N LYS A 22 -4.31 -1.71 11.06
CA LYS A 22 -4.69 -1.44 12.46
C LYS A 22 -6.02 -2.08 12.86
N LYS A 23 -6.96 -2.18 11.92
CA LYS A 23 -8.24 -2.87 12.15
C LYS A 23 -8.05 -4.39 12.10
N LEU A 24 -7.33 -4.89 11.10
CA LEU A 24 -7.08 -6.32 10.91
C LEU A 24 -6.20 -6.95 11.99
N SER A 25 -5.36 -6.16 12.68
CA SER A 25 -4.53 -6.66 13.78
C SER A 25 -5.35 -7.23 14.94
N ARG A 26 -6.60 -6.77 15.09
CA ARG A 26 -7.55 -7.27 16.09
C ARG A 26 -8.12 -8.64 15.75
N GLU A 27 -8.10 -9.03 14.48
CA GLU A 27 -8.67 -10.28 13.96
C GLU A 27 -7.62 -11.39 13.93
N LYS A 28 -7.37 -12.07 15.06
CA LYS A 28 -6.24 -12.99 15.24
C LYS A 28 -6.12 -14.15 14.22
N GLU A 29 -7.24 -14.54 13.62
CA GLU A 29 -7.27 -15.65 12.64
C GLU A 29 -6.61 -15.31 11.30
N ILE A 30 -6.45 -14.03 10.96
CA ILE A 30 -5.88 -13.63 9.66
C ILE A 30 -4.38 -13.92 9.63
N GLN A 31 -3.95 -14.88 8.82
CA GLN A 31 -2.53 -15.24 8.73
C GLN A 31 -1.74 -14.42 7.71
N LYS A 32 -2.43 -13.88 6.69
CA LYS A 32 -1.81 -13.16 5.58
C LYS A 32 -2.79 -12.21 4.92
N VAL A 33 -2.31 -11.03 4.55
CA VAL A 33 -3.07 -10.05 3.75
C VAL A 33 -2.23 -9.62 2.56
N ILE A 34 -2.88 -9.48 1.40
CA ILE A 34 -2.27 -8.92 0.20
C ILE A 34 -3.09 -7.68 -0.21
N PHE A 35 -2.45 -6.52 -0.23
CA PHE A 35 -3.01 -5.30 -0.81
C PHE A 35 -2.52 -5.15 -2.24
N VAL A 36 -3.43 -4.77 -3.13
CA VAL A 36 -3.12 -4.42 -4.52
C VAL A 36 -3.79 -3.07 -4.81
N TRP A 37 -2.99 -2.01 -4.78
CA TRP A 37 -3.45 -0.67 -5.09
C TRP A 37 -3.35 -0.42 -6.59
N HIS A 38 -4.44 0.11 -7.15
CA HIS A 38 -4.54 0.47 -8.56
C HIS A 38 -4.57 1.98 -8.71
N ALA A 39 -4.01 2.48 -9.82
CA ALA A 39 -4.11 3.87 -10.22
C ALA A 39 -4.58 3.97 -11.67
N GLU A 40 -5.30 5.03 -11.98
CA GLU A 40 -5.54 5.42 -13.38
C GLU A 40 -4.25 6.01 -13.95
N LEU A 41 -3.64 5.31 -14.90
CA LEU A 41 -2.47 5.74 -15.64
C LEU A 41 -2.91 6.28 -17.00
N THR A 42 -2.24 7.32 -17.47
CA THR A 42 -2.44 7.86 -18.82
C THR A 42 -1.13 7.72 -19.59
N ASP A 43 -1.16 7.04 -20.75
CA ASP A 43 0.01 6.89 -21.60
C ASP A 43 0.36 8.19 -22.38
N THR A 44 1.47 8.18 -23.12
CA THR A 44 1.91 9.35 -23.92
C THR A 44 0.94 9.75 -25.03
N TYR A 45 0.00 8.87 -25.38
CA TYR A 45 -1.03 9.09 -26.39
C TYR A 45 -2.38 9.49 -25.78
N GLY A 46 -2.48 9.59 -24.45
CA GLY A 46 -3.71 9.96 -23.74
C GLY A 46 -4.64 8.80 -23.43
N ASN A 47 -4.25 7.55 -23.67
CA ASN A 47 -5.06 6.39 -23.32
C ASN A 47 -5.00 6.13 -21.81
N LYS A 48 -6.16 5.83 -21.22
CA LYS A 48 -6.29 5.56 -19.78
C LYS A 48 -6.36 4.06 -19.51
N SER A 49 -5.60 3.60 -18.52
CA SER A 49 -5.69 2.25 -17.97
C SER A 49 -5.74 2.30 -16.44
N SER A 50 -6.32 1.29 -15.81
CA SER A 50 -6.28 1.13 -14.35
C SER A 50 -5.39 -0.06 -14.04
N ASP A 51 -4.16 0.20 -13.61
CA ASP A 51 -3.14 -0.82 -13.44
C ASP A 51 -2.67 -0.91 -11.98
N PRO A 52 -2.24 -2.08 -11.51
CA PRO A 52 -1.59 -2.22 -10.21
C PRO A 52 -0.32 -1.36 -10.14
N VAL A 53 -0.26 -0.46 -9.17
CA VAL A 53 0.90 0.40 -8.94
C VAL A 53 1.67 0.06 -7.67
N MET A 54 1.02 -0.63 -6.71
CA MET A 54 1.65 -1.05 -5.47
C MET A 54 1.05 -2.38 -5.00
N LYS A 55 1.92 -3.29 -4.55
CA LYS A 55 1.55 -4.55 -3.91
C LYS A 55 2.24 -4.66 -2.56
N ILE A 56 1.47 -5.03 -1.54
CA ILE A 56 1.95 -5.16 -0.16
C ILE A 56 1.49 -6.51 0.36
N ARG A 57 2.44 -7.37 0.74
CA ARG A 57 2.16 -8.62 1.42
C ARG A 57 2.63 -8.51 2.86
N ILE A 58 1.74 -8.80 3.79
CA ILE A 58 2.04 -8.85 5.22
C ILE A 58 1.50 -10.14 5.83
N THR A 59 2.28 -10.71 6.75
CA THR A 59 1.91 -11.89 7.54
C THR A 59 1.42 -11.49 8.93
N ARG A 60 0.84 -12.45 9.66
CA ARG A 60 0.53 -12.29 11.08
C ARG A 60 1.75 -11.84 11.89
N ASP A 61 2.89 -12.49 11.70
CA ASP A 61 4.13 -12.20 12.43
C ASP A 61 4.60 -10.76 12.23
N ASP A 62 4.47 -10.21 11.03
CA ASP A 62 4.81 -8.81 10.75
C ASP A 62 3.79 -7.86 11.39
N LEU A 63 2.50 -8.20 11.32
CA LEU A 63 1.42 -7.41 11.90
C LEU A 63 1.53 -7.27 13.42
N GLU A 64 1.94 -8.32 14.12
CA GLU A 64 2.12 -8.34 15.58
C GLU A 64 3.31 -7.51 16.07
N LYS A 65 4.32 -7.28 15.22
CA LYS A 65 5.47 -6.42 15.54
C LYS A 65 5.13 -4.93 15.47
N ILE A 66 4.03 -4.56 14.82
CA ILE A 66 3.67 -3.15 14.58
C ILE A 66 2.89 -2.59 15.77
N THR A 67 3.45 -1.55 16.41
CA THR A 67 2.74 -0.76 17.42
C THR A 67 2.00 0.40 16.75
N PHE A 68 0.77 0.17 16.30
CA PHE A 68 0.00 1.08 15.45
C PHE A 68 -0.31 2.48 16.01
N ASP A 69 -0.25 2.69 17.33
CA ASP A 69 -0.54 4.00 17.93
C ASP A 69 0.57 5.03 17.67
N HIS A 70 1.80 4.57 17.40
CA HIS A 70 2.97 5.42 17.14
C HIS A 70 3.65 5.07 15.81
N PHE A 71 2.99 4.26 14.97
CA PHE A 71 3.58 3.77 13.74
C PHE A 71 3.55 4.84 12.65
N ASP A 72 4.72 5.20 12.13
CA ASP A 72 4.85 6.03 10.94
C ASP A 72 4.60 5.18 9.68
N HIS A 73 3.55 5.50 8.94
CA HIS A 73 3.14 4.78 7.73
C HIS A 73 4.20 4.77 6.63
N ASN A 74 5.16 5.71 6.64
CA ASN A 74 6.30 5.69 5.72
C ASN A 74 7.23 4.48 5.93
N ASN A 75 7.09 3.77 7.06
CA ASN A 75 7.84 2.54 7.32
C ASN A 75 7.18 1.28 6.75
N ILE A 76 5.97 1.35 6.16
CA ILE A 76 5.29 0.20 5.55
C ILE A 76 6.22 -0.62 4.64
N PRO A 77 6.98 -0.03 3.69
CA PRO A 77 7.87 -0.80 2.81
C PRO A 77 8.96 -1.60 3.52
N LYS A 78 9.26 -1.28 4.79
CA LYS A 78 10.37 -1.88 5.57
C LYS A 78 9.89 -2.97 6.54
N VAL A 79 8.61 -2.96 6.91
CA VAL A 79 8.07 -3.82 7.98
C VAL A 79 7.14 -4.92 7.46
N VAL A 80 6.95 -4.98 6.15
CA VAL A 80 6.09 -5.97 5.48
C VAL A 80 6.94 -7.04 4.81
N THR A 81 6.39 -8.26 4.71
CA THR A 81 7.09 -9.40 4.10
C THR A 81 7.52 -9.14 2.66
N GLU A 82 6.63 -8.56 1.85
CA GLU A 82 6.96 -8.20 0.46
C GLU A 82 6.34 -6.86 0.11
N TYR A 83 7.12 -6.05 -0.60
CA TYR A 83 6.73 -4.76 -1.09
C TYR A 83 7.15 -4.61 -2.55
N TRP A 84 6.22 -4.22 -3.41
CA TRP A 84 6.48 -3.97 -4.82
C TRP A 84 5.77 -2.70 -5.28
N GLU A 85 6.45 -1.93 -6.13
CA GLU A 85 5.91 -0.78 -6.83
C GLU A 85 6.12 -0.94 -8.34
N SER A 86 5.15 -0.48 -9.12
CA SER A 86 5.32 -0.38 -10.57
C SER A 86 6.35 0.71 -10.91
N PRO A 87 7.24 0.50 -11.91
CA PRO A 87 8.15 1.54 -12.38
C PRO A 87 7.44 2.83 -12.81
N SER A 88 6.20 2.71 -13.28
CA SER A 88 5.36 3.85 -13.68
C SER A 88 4.90 4.71 -12.50
N TYR A 89 4.93 4.16 -11.28
CA TYR A 89 4.47 4.84 -10.07
C TYR A 89 5.46 5.90 -9.55
N ASN A 90 6.76 5.71 -9.78
CA ASN A 90 7.81 6.67 -9.35
C ASN A 90 8.10 7.74 -10.42
N LYS A 91 7.37 7.74 -11.54
CA LYS A 91 7.51 8.73 -12.62
C LYS A 91 6.43 9.82 -12.58
N ILE A 92 5.53 9.76 -11.59
CA ILE A 92 4.46 10.74 -11.36
C ILE A 92 4.89 11.73 -10.27
#